data_AF-A0A651GCU6-F1
#
_entry.id   AF-A0A651GCU6-F1
#
_cell.length_a   1.000
_cell.length_b   1.000
_cell.length_c   1.000
_cell.angle_alpha   90.00
_cell.angle_beta   90.00
_cell.angle_gamma   90.00
#
_symmetry.space_group_name_H-M   'P 1'
#
loop_
_entity.id
_entity.type
_entity.pdbx_description
1 polymer ?
#
loop_
_entity_poly.entity_id
_entity_poly.type
_entity_poly.pdbx_seq_one_letter_code
_entity_poly.pdbx_strand_id
1 'polypeptide(L)'
;MARVTVHHLTLPKRLPLIEEDGLRTRADLSGMYGPPGAFDAAAPGIFAHGKRVSAWVSLAHARSRIDELGGGRVSYSVDPARTLANRASLRDGDPVAYWESARPLAAWQADGELPEDLEVHQNVPVRAKRIQIHAPIVTDEMLGEYAEVVKEIADEDRLSAKALMHLAVIASHGDFDSTDFTAACALAWRDEPDPDRLIRELVEMDPDKVVSAVLAEHTATAPELMARLREVLEETRRWADDQGLEHGQGLFARTAAVLDQLPDHVA
;
A
#
# COMPACT_ATOMS: atom_id res chain seq x y z
N MET A 1 -13.16 2.60 26.72
CA MET A 1 -12.26 1.51 26.31
C MET A 1 -11.20 2.05 25.36
N ALA A 2 -9.97 1.54 25.45
CA ALA A 2 -8.92 1.84 24.48
C ALA A 2 -9.31 1.28 23.10
N ARG A 3 -8.93 1.98 22.04
CA ARG A 3 -9.04 1.45 20.67
C ARG A 3 -8.02 0.33 20.48
N VAL A 4 -8.30 -0.58 19.56
CA VAL A 4 -7.40 -1.66 19.18
C VAL A 4 -6.86 -1.38 17.79
N THR A 5 -5.54 -1.47 17.63
CA THR A 5 -4.91 -1.43 16.31
C THR A 5 -5.06 -2.80 15.66
N VAL A 6 -5.42 -2.79 14.38
CA VAL A 6 -5.54 -3.99 13.56
C VAL A 6 -4.78 -3.79 12.26
N HIS A 7 -4.34 -4.89 11.66
CA HIS A 7 -3.53 -4.94 10.47
C HIS A 7 -4.34 -5.51 9.30
N HIS A 8 -4.41 -4.78 8.21
CA HIS A 8 -5.03 -5.19 6.96
C HIS A 8 -3.93 -5.40 5.92
N LEU A 9 -4.02 -6.53 5.20
CA LEU A 9 -3.16 -6.83 4.07
C LEU A 9 -3.94 -6.73 2.76
N THR A 10 -3.25 -6.28 1.73
CA THR A 10 -3.75 -6.08 0.37
C THR A 10 -2.59 -6.17 -0.63
N LEU A 11 -2.87 -6.19 -1.92
CA LEU A 11 -1.81 -6.10 -2.93
C LEU A 11 -1.13 -4.72 -2.85
N PRO A 12 0.21 -4.61 -3.00
CA PRO A 12 0.89 -3.31 -2.96
C PRO A 12 0.28 -2.27 -3.91
N LYS A 13 -0.18 -2.69 -5.10
CA LYS A 13 -0.85 -1.82 -6.07
C LYS A 13 -2.16 -1.19 -5.62
N ARG A 14 -2.76 -1.72 -4.55
CA ARG A 14 -3.98 -1.20 -3.92
C ARG A 14 -3.69 -0.23 -2.78
N LEU A 15 -2.42 -0.08 -2.39
CA LEU A 15 -2.03 1.04 -1.56
C LEU A 15 -2.22 2.31 -2.41
N PRO A 16 -2.75 3.40 -1.84
CA PRO A 16 -2.63 4.70 -2.50
C PRO A 16 -1.15 4.89 -2.81
N LEU A 17 -0.76 5.26 -4.02
CA LEU A 17 0.66 5.46 -4.38
C LEU A 17 1.09 6.92 -4.34
N ILE A 18 0.12 7.82 -4.38
CA ILE A 18 0.33 9.24 -4.15
C ILE A 18 -0.64 9.64 -3.05
N GLU A 19 -0.14 10.40 -2.09
CA GLU A 19 -0.94 11.22 -1.18
C GLU A 19 -1.70 12.28 -2.01
N GLU A 20 -2.57 11.86 -2.92
CA GLU A 20 -3.48 12.78 -3.58
C GLU A 20 -4.42 13.34 -2.52
N ASP A 21 -4.71 14.64 -2.67
CA ASP A 21 -5.59 15.55 -1.92
C ASP A 21 -7.05 15.02 -1.77
N GLY A 22 -7.21 13.78 -1.32
CA GLY A 22 -8.31 12.94 -1.79
C GLY A 22 -8.57 11.65 -1.04
N LEU A 23 -7.79 11.29 0.00
CA LEU A 23 -8.22 10.35 1.06
C LEU A 23 -9.37 10.99 1.90
N ARG A 24 -10.47 11.32 1.22
CA ARG A 24 -11.61 12.19 1.61
C ARG A 24 -12.18 11.83 2.98
N THR A 25 -11.63 12.36 4.07
CA THR A 25 -12.14 12.24 5.46
C THR A 25 -12.36 10.81 6.00
N ARG A 26 -12.32 9.78 5.15
CA ARG A 26 -12.59 8.35 5.32
C ARG A 26 -11.93 7.60 4.14
N ALA A 27 -11.15 6.56 4.41
CA ALA A 27 -10.76 5.61 3.38
C ALA A 27 -11.70 4.40 3.46
N ASP A 28 -12.17 3.97 2.30
CA ASP A 28 -12.91 2.72 2.19
C ASP A 28 -11.95 1.59 1.82
N LEU A 29 -11.64 0.75 2.81
CA LEU A 29 -10.77 -0.39 2.63
C LEU A 29 -11.56 -1.62 2.15
N SER A 30 -12.90 -1.55 2.03
CA SER A 30 -13.71 -2.72 1.66
C SER A 30 -13.54 -3.12 0.19
N GLY A 31 -13.31 -2.15 -0.71
CA GLY A 31 -13.04 -2.41 -2.13
C GLY A 31 -11.74 -3.20 -2.37
N MET A 32 -10.89 -3.32 -1.35
CA MET A 32 -9.66 -4.11 -1.42
C MET A 32 -9.85 -5.61 -1.14
N TYR A 33 -11.07 -6.05 -0.79
CA TYR A 33 -11.39 -7.45 -0.55
C TYR A 33 -11.89 -8.23 -1.79
N GLY A 34 -12.00 -7.55 -2.94
CA GLY A 34 -12.62 -8.15 -4.13
C GLY A 34 -14.15 -8.28 -4.01
N PRO A 35 -14.80 -8.95 -4.97
CA PRO A 35 -16.25 -9.07 -4.99
C PRO A 35 -16.76 -9.90 -3.78
N PRO A 36 -17.94 -9.57 -3.21
CA PRO A 36 -18.51 -10.33 -2.10
C PRO A 36 -18.64 -11.83 -2.42
N GLY A 37 -18.10 -12.66 -1.54
CA GLY A 37 -18.17 -14.13 -1.66
C GLY A 37 -19.26 -14.76 -0.78
N ALA A 38 -19.29 -16.09 -0.77
CA ALA A 38 -20.20 -16.86 0.09
C ALA A 38 -20.03 -16.52 1.58
N PHE A 39 -18.80 -16.18 1.99
CA PHE A 39 -18.48 -15.76 3.34
C PHE A 39 -19.10 -14.40 3.71
N ASP A 40 -19.14 -13.45 2.78
CA ASP A 40 -19.76 -12.13 2.99
C ASP A 40 -21.29 -12.23 2.96
N ALA A 41 -21.83 -13.10 2.12
CA ALA A 41 -23.27 -13.34 2.02
C ALA A 41 -23.87 -13.92 3.32
N ALA A 42 -23.08 -14.66 4.09
CA ALA A 42 -23.48 -15.21 5.39
C ALA A 42 -23.39 -14.20 6.55
N ALA A 43 -22.85 -12.99 6.31
CA ALA A 43 -22.63 -12.01 7.37
C ALA A 43 -23.94 -11.44 7.93
N PRO A 44 -24.02 -11.13 9.24
CA PRO A 44 -25.27 -10.71 9.86
C PRO A 44 -25.53 -9.21 9.66
N GLY A 45 -26.79 -8.87 9.38
CA GLY A 45 -27.30 -7.50 9.41
C GLY A 45 -26.46 -6.52 8.58
N ILE A 46 -25.89 -5.51 9.24
CA ILE A 46 -25.13 -4.42 8.60
C ILE A 46 -23.82 -4.87 7.94
N PHE A 47 -23.38 -6.11 8.15
CA PHE A 47 -22.21 -6.70 7.51
C PHE A 47 -22.54 -7.47 6.22
N ALA A 48 -23.83 -7.80 5.97
CA ALA A 48 -24.32 -8.64 4.86
C ALA A 48 -24.19 -8.05 3.44
N HIS A 49 -23.54 -6.90 3.30
CA HIS A 49 -23.57 -6.09 2.07
C HIS A 49 -22.18 -5.63 1.62
N GLY A 50 -21.14 -6.41 1.90
CA GLY A 50 -19.81 -6.24 1.29
C GLY A 50 -19.00 -5.00 1.71
N LYS A 51 -19.54 -4.12 2.56
CA LYS A 51 -18.82 -2.94 3.10
C LYS A 51 -17.90 -3.28 4.27
N ARG A 52 -17.48 -4.54 4.35
CA ARG A 52 -16.73 -5.04 5.47
C ARG A 52 -15.25 -4.71 5.26
N VAL A 53 -14.67 -4.04 6.25
CA VAL A 53 -13.22 -3.98 6.36
C VAL A 53 -12.81 -5.03 7.38
N SER A 54 -12.07 -6.05 6.94
CA SER A 54 -11.41 -6.98 7.84
C SER A 54 -9.98 -6.56 8.17
N ALA A 55 -9.49 -7.01 9.31
CA ALA A 55 -8.08 -6.91 9.72
C ALA A 55 -7.80 -7.86 10.89
N TRP A 56 -6.52 -8.06 11.19
CA TRP A 56 -6.05 -8.94 12.26
C TRP A 56 -5.48 -8.15 13.43
N VAL A 57 -5.71 -8.63 14.65
CA VAL A 57 -5.12 -8.03 15.85
C VAL A 57 -3.60 -8.28 15.92
N SER A 58 -3.13 -9.42 15.42
CA SER A 58 -1.70 -9.75 15.35
C SER A 58 -1.12 -9.48 13.97
N LEU A 59 -0.04 -8.70 13.91
CA LEU A 59 0.76 -8.54 12.69
C LEU A 59 1.40 -9.86 12.25
N ALA A 60 1.80 -10.72 13.19
CA ALA A 60 2.40 -12.01 12.86
C ALA A 60 1.39 -12.92 12.13
N HIS A 61 0.13 -12.91 12.58
CA HIS A 61 -0.92 -13.63 11.87
C HIS A 61 -1.29 -12.98 10.53
N ALA A 62 -1.36 -11.64 10.47
CA ALA A 62 -1.56 -10.97 9.18
C ALA A 62 -0.51 -11.43 8.15
N ARG A 63 0.77 -11.45 8.56
CA ARG A 63 1.89 -11.91 7.72
C ARG A 63 1.77 -13.34 7.23
N SER A 64 1.15 -14.25 7.99
CA SER A 64 0.97 -15.63 7.52
C SER A 64 -0.06 -15.76 6.39
N ARG A 65 -0.80 -14.69 6.06
CA ARG A 65 -1.76 -14.62 4.95
C ARG A 65 -1.23 -13.82 3.75
N ILE A 66 0.06 -13.46 3.75
CA ILE A 66 0.65 -12.60 2.72
C ILE A 66 0.54 -13.19 1.30
N ASP A 67 0.68 -14.50 1.15
CA ASP A 67 0.60 -15.18 -0.15
C ASP A 67 -0.82 -15.10 -0.76
N GLU A 68 -1.85 -14.98 0.09
CA GLU A 68 -3.24 -14.85 -0.34
C GLU A 68 -3.63 -13.39 -0.58
N LEU A 69 -3.19 -12.48 0.30
CA LEU A 69 -3.71 -11.12 0.37
C LEU A 69 -2.78 -10.07 -0.24
N GLY A 70 -1.50 -10.37 -0.36
CA GLY A 70 -0.45 -9.46 -0.78
C GLY A 70 0.30 -8.78 0.37
N GLY A 71 1.46 -8.21 0.03
CA GLY A 71 2.37 -7.57 0.97
C GLY A 71 2.04 -6.11 1.35
N GLY A 72 1.07 -5.49 0.69
CA GLY A 72 0.64 -4.13 1.02
C GLY A 72 0.01 -4.09 2.41
N ARG A 73 0.56 -3.28 3.31
CA ARG A 73 0.15 -3.25 4.72
C ARG A 73 -0.48 -1.91 5.09
N VAL A 74 -1.67 -2.00 5.67
CA VAL A 74 -2.39 -0.88 6.27
C VAL A 74 -2.68 -1.23 7.73
N SER A 75 -2.45 -0.33 8.67
CA SER A 75 -2.99 -0.48 10.02
C SER A 75 -4.02 0.59 10.33
N TYR A 76 -4.98 0.24 11.17
CA TYR A 76 -5.94 1.21 11.66
C TYR A 76 -6.51 0.88 13.02
N SER A 77 -7.03 1.90 13.70
CA SER A 77 -7.60 1.79 15.04
C SER A 77 -9.12 1.58 15.03
N VAL A 78 -9.60 0.45 15.56
CA VAL A 78 -11.03 0.11 15.68
C VAL A 78 -11.61 0.43 17.05
N ASP A 79 -12.94 0.54 17.11
CA ASP A 79 -13.68 0.67 18.37
C ASP A 79 -14.14 -0.73 18.78
N PRO A 80 -13.63 -1.31 19.88
CA PRO A 80 -13.95 -2.69 20.23
C PRO A 80 -15.44 -2.95 20.48
N ALA A 81 -16.20 -1.93 20.86
CA ALA A 81 -17.64 -2.06 21.11
C ALA A 81 -18.47 -2.10 19.82
N ARG A 82 -17.91 -1.65 18.69
CA ARG A 82 -18.63 -1.48 17.41
C ARG A 82 -18.15 -2.40 16.30
N THR A 83 -17.34 -3.37 16.65
CA THR A 83 -16.61 -4.21 15.71
C THR A 83 -16.78 -5.66 16.14
N LEU A 84 -17.15 -6.53 15.20
CA LEU A 84 -17.24 -7.97 15.44
C LEU A 84 -15.86 -8.59 15.28
N ALA A 85 -15.59 -9.64 16.03
CA ALA A 85 -14.36 -10.40 15.90
C ALA A 85 -14.62 -11.89 16.10
N ASN A 86 -13.84 -12.70 15.40
CA ASN A 86 -13.81 -14.14 15.58
C ASN A 86 -12.44 -14.70 15.19
N ARG A 87 -12.15 -15.94 15.58
CA ARG A 87 -10.90 -16.61 15.22
C ARG A 87 -10.85 -16.88 13.73
N ALA A 88 -9.79 -16.42 13.07
CA ALA A 88 -9.55 -16.65 11.65
C ALA A 88 -9.47 -18.15 11.32
N SER A 89 -9.01 -18.98 12.25
CA SER A 89 -9.00 -20.44 12.11
C SER A 89 -10.40 -21.07 11.90
N LEU A 90 -11.48 -20.37 12.23
CA LEU A 90 -12.85 -20.83 11.97
C LEU A 90 -13.36 -20.46 10.57
N ARG A 91 -12.63 -19.61 9.84
CA ARG A 91 -13.06 -19.08 8.53
C ARG A 91 -13.09 -20.15 7.43
N ASP A 92 -12.22 -21.15 7.53
CA ASP A 92 -12.14 -22.25 6.55
C ASP A 92 -13.27 -23.28 6.73
N GLY A 93 -14.14 -23.08 7.73
CA GLY A 93 -15.33 -23.89 8.01
C GLY A 93 -16.62 -23.34 7.37
N ASP A 94 -17.74 -23.53 8.05
CA ASP A 94 -19.05 -23.01 7.62
C ASP A 94 -19.14 -21.49 7.89
N PRO A 95 -19.34 -20.66 6.84
CA PRO A 95 -19.54 -19.22 6.99
C PRO A 95 -20.64 -18.82 7.97
N VAL A 96 -21.75 -19.56 8.01
CA VAL A 96 -22.87 -19.25 8.91
C VAL A 96 -22.43 -19.44 10.36
N ALA A 97 -21.83 -20.59 10.67
CA ALA A 97 -21.30 -20.89 11.99
C ALA A 97 -20.21 -19.88 12.43
N TYR A 98 -19.35 -19.43 11.50
CA TYR A 98 -18.38 -18.37 11.78
C TYR A 98 -19.06 -17.09 12.27
N TRP A 99 -20.09 -16.66 11.56
CA TRP A 99 -20.79 -15.41 11.87
C TRP A 99 -21.67 -15.50 13.11
N GLU A 100 -22.29 -16.65 13.37
CA GLU A 100 -23.07 -16.90 14.59
C GLU A 100 -22.19 -16.91 15.85
N SER A 101 -20.94 -17.35 15.74
CA SER A 101 -19.97 -17.36 16.83
C SER A 101 -19.17 -16.05 16.97
N ALA A 102 -19.26 -15.15 15.97
CA ALA A 102 -18.63 -13.85 16.04
C ALA A 102 -19.31 -12.99 17.12
N ARG A 103 -18.48 -12.29 17.91
CA ARG A 103 -18.95 -11.45 19.02
C ARG A 103 -18.19 -10.13 19.04
N PRO A 104 -18.68 -9.08 19.74
CA PRO A 104 -17.97 -7.82 19.84
C PRO A 104 -16.53 -8.01 20.33
N LEU A 105 -15.57 -7.30 19.72
CA LEU A 105 -14.17 -7.33 20.15
C LEU A 105 -14.02 -6.97 21.64
N ALA A 106 -14.90 -6.12 22.17
CA ALA A 106 -14.94 -5.81 23.59
C ALA A 106 -15.23 -7.01 24.49
N ALA A 107 -16.02 -7.98 24.04
CA ALA A 107 -16.27 -9.21 24.79
C ALA A 107 -15.01 -10.09 24.82
N TRP A 108 -14.26 -10.17 23.71
CA TRP A 108 -12.97 -10.85 23.67
C TRP A 108 -11.95 -10.24 24.63
N GLN A 109 -11.89 -8.91 24.73
CA GLN A 109 -10.99 -8.22 25.67
C GLN A 109 -11.39 -8.42 27.13
N ALA A 110 -12.69 -8.58 27.41
CA ALA A 110 -13.17 -8.84 28.76
C ALA A 110 -12.77 -10.24 29.26
N ASP A 111 -12.60 -11.20 28.34
CA ASP A 111 -12.20 -12.57 28.66
C ASP A 111 -10.69 -12.71 28.92
N GLY A 112 -9.88 -11.69 28.58
CA GLY A 112 -8.44 -11.65 28.85
C GLY A 112 -7.61 -11.21 27.64
N GLU A 113 -6.46 -11.86 27.47
CA GLU A 113 -5.57 -11.60 26.34
C GLU A 113 -6.23 -12.00 25.02
N LEU A 114 -6.06 -11.16 23.99
CA LEU A 114 -6.65 -11.41 22.69
C LEU A 114 -5.90 -12.53 21.97
N PRO A 115 -6.61 -13.52 21.38
CA PRO A 115 -5.99 -14.51 20.50
C PRO A 115 -5.24 -13.85 19.35
N GLU A 116 -4.10 -14.43 18.95
CA GLU A 116 -3.29 -13.88 17.86
C GLU A 116 -3.97 -14.00 16.50
N ASP A 117 -4.80 -15.02 16.29
CA ASP A 117 -5.52 -15.27 15.03
C ASP A 117 -6.86 -14.53 14.93
N LEU A 118 -7.10 -13.54 15.78
CA LEU A 118 -8.38 -12.86 15.81
C LEU A 118 -8.55 -11.94 14.59
N GLU A 119 -9.51 -12.28 13.73
CA GLU A 119 -9.97 -11.44 12.61
C GLU A 119 -11.11 -10.54 13.10
N VAL A 120 -11.06 -9.29 12.68
CA VAL A 120 -11.86 -8.18 13.17
C VAL A 120 -12.57 -7.53 11.99
N HIS A 121 -13.87 -7.29 12.11
CA HIS A 121 -14.74 -6.82 11.04
C HIS A 121 -15.39 -5.49 11.38
N GLN A 122 -15.12 -4.45 10.59
CA GLN A 122 -15.83 -3.18 10.61
C GLN A 122 -16.86 -3.13 9.50
N ASN A 123 -18.02 -2.54 9.79
CA ASN A 123 -19.09 -2.28 8.82
C ASN A 123 -19.14 -0.82 8.35
N VAL A 124 -18.13 -0.03 8.72
CA VAL A 124 -18.05 1.40 8.40
C VAL A 124 -16.66 1.74 7.87
N PRO A 125 -16.54 2.73 6.96
CA PRO A 125 -15.25 3.22 6.49
C PRO A 125 -14.37 3.70 7.64
N VAL A 126 -13.06 3.51 7.48
CA VAL A 126 -12.07 3.95 8.46
C VAL A 126 -11.77 5.42 8.23
N ARG A 127 -11.77 6.23 9.30
CA ARG A 127 -11.38 7.65 9.17
C ARG A 127 -9.90 7.74 8.79
N ALA A 128 -9.54 8.55 7.79
CA ALA A 128 -8.17 8.70 7.31
C ALA A 128 -7.15 8.94 8.44
N LYS A 129 -7.48 9.80 9.42
CA LYS A 129 -6.63 10.06 10.60
C LYS A 129 -6.38 8.87 11.54
N ARG A 130 -6.98 7.72 11.27
CA ARG A 130 -6.83 6.47 12.04
C ARG A 130 -6.15 5.38 11.20
N ILE A 131 -5.72 5.72 9.99
CA ILE A 131 -5.07 4.81 9.05
C ILE A 131 -3.60 5.17 9.04
N GLN A 132 -2.77 4.14 9.01
CA GLN A 132 -1.37 4.25 8.68
C GLN A 132 -1.09 3.29 7.53
N ILE A 133 -0.51 3.80 6.46
CA ILE A 133 0.04 3.00 5.37
C ILE A 133 1.48 2.69 5.77
N HIS A 134 1.87 1.44 5.63
CA HIS A 134 3.19 0.95 6.00
C HIS A 134 4.01 0.64 4.76
N ALA A 135 5.32 0.47 4.94
CA ALA A 135 6.14 -0.15 3.91
C ALA A 135 5.53 -1.49 3.49
N PRO A 136 5.39 -1.74 2.18
CA PRO A 136 4.91 -3.03 1.72
C PRO A 136 5.93 -4.11 2.11
N ILE A 137 5.42 -5.26 2.49
CA ILE A 137 6.19 -6.45 2.81
C ILE A 137 6.51 -7.14 1.48
N VAL A 138 7.68 -6.88 0.94
CA VAL A 138 8.15 -7.43 -0.34
C VAL A 138 9.44 -8.23 -0.12
N THR A 139 9.67 -9.25 -0.94
CA THR A 139 10.91 -10.02 -0.95
C THR A 139 11.86 -9.52 -2.03
N ASP A 140 13.14 -9.87 -1.92
CA ASP A 140 14.13 -9.59 -2.97
C ASP A 140 13.70 -10.19 -4.32
N GLU A 141 13.06 -11.36 -4.31
CA GLU A 141 12.51 -11.99 -5.52
C GLU A 141 11.42 -11.14 -6.17
N MET A 142 10.51 -10.55 -5.38
CA MET A 142 9.47 -9.65 -5.89
C MET A 142 10.04 -8.35 -6.45
N LEU A 143 11.18 -7.90 -5.92
CA LEU A 143 11.86 -6.68 -6.34
C LEU A 143 12.83 -6.92 -7.52
N GLY A 144 13.25 -8.16 -7.77
CA GLY A 144 14.20 -8.49 -8.83
C GLY A 144 15.46 -7.62 -8.75
N GLU A 145 15.83 -7.00 -9.87
CA GLU A 145 17.00 -6.12 -9.96
C GLU A 145 16.92 -4.88 -9.04
N TYR A 146 15.74 -4.51 -8.55
CA TYR A 146 15.56 -3.39 -7.62
C TYR A 146 15.96 -3.73 -6.18
N ALA A 147 16.11 -5.01 -5.82
CA ALA A 147 16.22 -5.42 -4.41
C ALA A 147 17.33 -4.69 -3.65
N GLU A 148 18.56 -4.68 -4.18
CA GLU A 148 19.70 -4.03 -3.54
C GLU A 148 19.56 -2.50 -3.53
N VAL A 149 19.03 -1.90 -4.60
CA VAL A 149 18.84 -0.44 -4.68
C VAL A 149 17.80 0.03 -3.68
N VAL A 150 16.66 -0.67 -3.61
CA VAL A 150 15.61 -0.39 -2.62
C VAL A 150 16.20 -0.49 -1.23
N LYS A 151 16.94 -1.56 -0.91
CA LYS A 151 17.58 -1.72 0.38
C LYS A 151 18.56 -0.60 0.73
N GLU A 152 19.33 -0.11 -0.26
CA GLU A 152 20.32 0.96 -0.05
C GLU A 152 19.67 2.32 0.17
N ILE A 153 18.64 2.70 -0.60
CA ILE A 153 18.12 4.08 -0.57
C ILE A 153 16.84 4.22 0.22
N ALA A 154 16.11 3.13 0.44
CA ALA A 154 14.76 3.17 0.99
C ALA A 154 14.66 3.98 2.27
N ASP A 155 15.57 3.72 3.21
CA ASP A 155 15.51 4.26 4.56
C ASP A 155 16.59 5.32 4.79
N GLU A 156 17.70 5.25 4.03
CA GLU A 156 18.86 6.13 4.19
C GLU A 156 18.73 7.45 3.41
N ASP A 157 18.11 7.43 2.23
CA ASP A 157 17.94 8.62 1.39
C ASP A 157 16.52 8.71 0.83
N ARG A 158 15.64 9.30 1.66
CA ARG A 158 14.22 9.48 1.32
C ARG A 158 14.00 10.35 0.09
N LEU A 159 14.88 11.32 -0.17
CA LEU A 159 14.74 12.20 -1.32
C LEU A 159 14.98 11.41 -2.61
N SER A 160 16.08 10.66 -2.65
CA SER A 160 16.43 9.75 -3.74
C SER A 160 15.40 8.64 -3.92
N ALA A 161 14.90 8.06 -2.82
CA ALA A 161 13.84 7.05 -2.87
C ALA A 161 12.57 7.58 -3.54
N LYS A 162 12.13 8.80 -3.21
CA LYS A 162 10.96 9.42 -3.87
C LYS A 162 11.21 9.73 -5.33
N ALA A 163 12.40 10.24 -5.66
CA ALA A 163 12.77 10.51 -7.04
C ALA A 163 12.75 9.22 -7.89
N LEU A 164 13.39 8.15 -7.39
CA LEU A 164 13.44 6.86 -8.07
C LEU A 164 12.06 6.18 -8.15
N MET A 165 11.21 6.37 -7.13
CA MET A 165 9.83 5.90 -7.13
C MET A 165 9.06 6.42 -8.34
N HIS A 166 9.14 7.73 -8.65
CA HIS A 166 8.49 8.31 -9.83
C HIS A 166 8.96 7.65 -11.13
N LEU A 167 10.26 7.44 -11.26
CA LEU A 167 10.82 6.81 -12.45
C LEU A 167 10.40 5.34 -12.58
N ALA A 168 10.35 4.60 -11.47
CA ALA A 168 9.88 3.22 -11.43
C ALA A 168 8.37 3.11 -11.78
N VAL A 169 7.54 4.07 -11.34
CA VAL A 169 6.14 4.17 -11.80
C VAL A 169 6.09 4.33 -13.32
N ILE A 170 6.89 5.22 -13.90
CA ILE A 170 6.90 5.43 -15.35
C ILE A 170 7.39 4.17 -16.10
N ALA A 171 8.43 3.51 -15.59
CA ALA A 171 9.00 2.28 -16.14
C ALA A 171 8.02 1.10 -16.13
N SER A 172 7.02 1.11 -15.24
CA SER A 172 5.95 0.10 -15.25
C SER A 172 5.10 0.15 -16.53
N HIS A 173 5.09 1.27 -17.25
CA HIS A 173 4.26 1.48 -18.43
C HIS A 173 2.76 1.17 -18.20
N GLY A 174 2.27 1.37 -16.98
CA GLY A 174 0.89 1.06 -16.59
C GLY A 174 0.63 -0.42 -16.26
N ASP A 175 1.66 -1.28 -16.28
CA ASP A 175 1.57 -2.64 -15.74
C ASP A 175 1.75 -2.60 -14.21
N PHE A 176 0.62 -2.55 -13.51
CA PHE A 176 0.58 -2.47 -12.05
C PHE A 176 0.87 -3.80 -11.33
N ASP A 177 1.14 -4.87 -12.08
CA ASP A 177 1.62 -6.15 -11.57
C ASP A 177 3.12 -6.36 -11.83
N SER A 178 3.78 -5.41 -12.50
CA SER A 178 5.21 -5.46 -12.80
C SER A 178 6.11 -5.33 -11.56
N THR A 179 7.35 -5.81 -11.71
CA THR A 179 8.43 -5.58 -10.75
C THR A 179 8.71 -4.09 -10.55
N ASP A 180 8.68 -3.28 -11.61
CA ASP A 180 8.90 -1.83 -11.53
C ASP A 180 7.86 -1.15 -10.63
N PHE A 181 6.58 -1.51 -10.77
CA PHE A 181 5.53 -0.93 -9.94
C PHE A 181 5.59 -1.41 -8.48
N THR A 182 5.95 -2.68 -8.26
CA THR A 182 6.19 -3.22 -6.91
C THR A 182 7.35 -2.49 -6.24
N ALA A 183 8.44 -2.23 -6.96
CA ALA A 183 9.57 -1.44 -6.47
C ALA A 183 9.17 0.02 -6.19
N ALA A 184 8.35 0.64 -7.04
CA ALA A 184 7.80 1.98 -6.77
C ALA A 184 7.03 2.03 -5.44
N CYS A 185 6.17 1.04 -5.17
CA CYS A 185 5.47 0.92 -3.88
C CYS A 185 6.45 0.78 -2.71
N ALA A 186 7.50 -0.03 -2.88
CA ALA A 186 8.54 -0.25 -1.89
C ALA A 186 9.43 0.98 -1.67
N LEU A 187 9.54 1.90 -2.62
CA LEU A 187 10.24 3.18 -2.46
C LEU A 187 9.34 4.26 -1.84
N ALA A 188 8.03 4.21 -2.12
CA ALA A 188 7.05 5.18 -1.67
C ALA A 188 6.81 5.15 -0.15
N TRP A 189 6.47 4.00 0.43
CA TRP A 189 5.84 3.93 1.77
C TRP A 189 6.76 3.45 2.88
N ARG A 190 6.74 4.11 4.04
CA ARG A 190 7.54 3.72 5.22
C ARG A 190 6.71 3.57 6.48
N ASP A 191 7.27 2.88 7.46
CA ASP A 191 6.67 2.82 8.80
C ASP A 191 6.78 4.17 9.52
N GLU A 192 7.82 4.95 9.21
CA GLU A 192 7.97 6.34 9.66
C GLU A 192 7.41 7.32 8.61
N PRO A 193 6.75 8.40 9.05
CA PRO A 193 6.24 9.41 8.12
C PRO A 193 7.41 10.15 7.45
N ASP A 194 7.22 10.51 6.18
CA ASP A 194 8.18 11.36 5.48
C ASP A 194 8.28 12.74 6.16
N PRO A 195 9.44 13.41 6.09
CA PRO A 195 9.57 14.79 6.55
C PRO A 195 8.59 15.72 5.82
N ASP A 196 7.96 16.65 6.55
CA ASP A 196 6.96 17.61 6.01
C ASP A 196 7.41 18.39 4.75
N ARG A 197 8.72 18.51 4.53
CA ARG A 197 9.32 19.28 3.43
C ARG A 197 9.86 18.42 2.29
N LEU A 198 9.80 17.09 2.38
CA LEU A 198 10.47 16.19 1.43
C LEU A 198 10.11 16.49 -0.04
N ILE A 199 8.82 16.63 -0.34
CA ILE A 199 8.37 16.93 -1.70
C ILE A 199 8.80 18.33 -2.16
N ARG A 200 8.80 19.31 -1.25
CA ARG A 200 9.27 20.66 -1.56
C ARG A 200 10.77 20.64 -1.87
N GLU A 201 11.55 19.94 -1.06
CA GLU A 201 12.99 19.77 -1.27
C GLU A 201 13.27 19.07 -2.60
N LEU A 202 12.48 18.05 -2.95
CA LEU A 202 12.60 17.36 -4.25
C LEU A 202 12.33 18.30 -5.42
N VAL A 203 11.30 19.14 -5.34
CA VAL A 203 10.99 20.15 -6.35
C VAL A 203 12.12 21.19 -6.44
N GLU A 204 12.61 21.70 -5.30
CA GLU A 204 13.68 22.71 -5.25
C GLU A 204 15.01 22.19 -5.81
N MET A 205 15.32 20.90 -5.61
CA MET A 205 16.53 20.25 -6.13
C MET A 205 16.43 19.81 -7.59
N ASP A 206 15.26 19.99 -8.22
CA ASP A 206 14.90 19.45 -9.53
C ASP A 206 14.86 17.92 -9.54
N PRO A 207 13.67 17.29 -9.57
CA PRO A 207 13.51 15.84 -9.54
C PRO A 207 14.33 15.12 -10.63
N ASP A 208 14.47 15.72 -11.82
CA ASP A 208 15.25 15.14 -12.92
C ASP A 208 16.74 15.00 -12.55
N LYS A 209 17.29 15.98 -11.84
CA LYS A 209 18.69 15.97 -11.38
C LYS A 209 18.88 14.98 -10.25
N VAL A 210 17.94 14.92 -9.30
CA VAL A 210 17.99 13.93 -8.20
C VAL A 210 17.97 12.53 -8.79
N VAL A 211 17.02 12.21 -9.67
CA VAL A 211 16.98 10.90 -10.36
C VAL A 211 18.28 10.63 -11.10
N SER A 212 18.80 11.59 -11.87
CA SER A 212 20.06 11.43 -12.60
C SER A 212 21.24 11.09 -11.69
N ALA A 213 21.31 11.72 -10.51
CA ALA A 213 22.34 11.44 -9.51
C ALA A 213 22.20 10.02 -8.95
N VAL A 214 20.98 9.61 -8.57
CA VAL A 214 20.70 8.23 -8.09
C VAL A 214 21.12 7.20 -9.14
N LEU A 215 20.73 7.40 -10.41
CA LEU A 215 21.09 6.48 -11.48
C LEU A 215 22.61 6.39 -11.67
N ALA A 216 23.34 7.49 -11.51
CA ALA A 216 24.80 7.51 -11.58
C ALA A 216 25.45 6.77 -10.40
N GLU A 217 24.99 7.05 -9.18
CA GLU A 217 25.53 6.48 -7.94
C GLU A 217 25.36 4.95 -7.87
N HIS A 218 24.19 4.44 -8.23
CA HIS A 218 23.88 3.01 -8.12
C HIS A 218 24.19 2.19 -9.38
N THR A 219 24.94 2.76 -10.34
CA THR A 219 25.33 2.04 -11.58
C THR A 219 26.08 0.75 -11.29
N ALA A 220 26.94 0.76 -10.28
CA ALA A 220 27.72 -0.42 -9.91
C ALA A 220 26.88 -1.47 -9.18
N THR A 221 25.84 -1.04 -8.46
CA THR A 221 24.93 -1.91 -7.69
C THR A 221 24.01 -2.70 -8.62
N ALA A 222 23.40 -2.05 -9.62
CA ALA A 222 22.46 -2.67 -10.56
C ALA A 222 22.61 -2.11 -11.98
N PRO A 223 23.66 -2.48 -12.74
CA PRO A 223 24.02 -1.81 -13.98
C PRO A 223 22.95 -1.91 -15.07
N GLU A 224 22.33 -3.07 -15.23
CA GLU A 224 21.28 -3.32 -16.22
C GLU A 224 20.02 -2.50 -15.89
N LEU A 225 19.57 -2.52 -14.64
CA LEU A 225 18.47 -1.70 -14.15
C LEU A 225 18.73 -0.21 -14.37
N MET A 226 19.91 0.28 -13.96
CA MET A 226 20.25 1.70 -14.11
C MET A 226 20.34 2.11 -15.58
N ALA A 227 20.81 1.23 -16.46
CA ALA A 227 20.79 1.49 -17.91
C ALA A 227 19.36 1.62 -18.43
N ARG A 228 18.47 0.68 -18.11
CA ARG A 228 17.04 0.74 -18.48
C ARG A 228 16.38 2.01 -17.96
N LEU A 229 16.59 2.34 -16.69
CA LEU A 229 16.00 3.52 -16.06
C LEU A 229 16.52 4.83 -16.67
N ARG A 230 17.77 4.91 -17.12
CA ARG A 230 18.26 6.07 -17.88
C ARG A 230 17.52 6.24 -19.21
N GLU A 231 17.21 5.15 -19.91
CA GLU A 231 16.42 5.22 -21.14
C GLU A 231 15.01 5.75 -20.84
N VAL A 232 14.37 5.27 -19.77
CA VAL A 232 13.06 5.76 -19.30
C VAL A 232 13.12 7.25 -18.93
N LEU A 233 14.18 7.69 -18.26
CA LEU A 233 14.36 9.11 -17.91
C LEU A 233 14.50 9.96 -19.18
N GLU A 234 15.30 9.53 -20.15
CA GLU A 234 15.50 10.24 -21.41
C GLU A 234 14.22 10.29 -22.27
N GLU A 235 13.44 9.21 -22.29
CA GLU A 235 12.09 9.24 -22.85
C GLU A 235 11.18 10.24 -22.14
N THR A 236 11.31 10.35 -20.81
CA THR A 236 10.49 11.27 -20.02
C THR A 236 10.85 12.72 -20.31
N ARG A 237 12.13 13.02 -20.48
CA ARG A 237 12.61 14.35 -20.92
C ARG A 237 12.07 14.73 -22.28
N ARG A 238 12.19 13.84 -23.27
CA ARG A 238 11.63 14.06 -24.61
C ARG A 238 10.12 14.29 -24.57
N TRP A 239 9.40 13.48 -23.80
CA TRP A 239 7.97 13.67 -23.59
C TRP A 239 7.68 15.03 -22.93
N ALA A 240 8.45 15.45 -21.93
CA ALA A 240 8.30 16.73 -21.26
C ALA A 240 8.54 17.91 -22.23
N ASP A 241 9.58 17.84 -23.06
CA ASP A 241 9.88 18.82 -24.10
C ASP A 241 8.71 18.95 -25.09
N ASP A 242 8.13 17.83 -25.53
CA ASP A 242 6.95 17.79 -26.40
C ASP A 242 5.69 18.41 -25.74
N GLN A 243 5.58 18.33 -24.41
CA GLN A 243 4.52 18.98 -23.63
C GLN A 243 4.83 20.44 -23.25
N GLY A 244 6.03 20.94 -23.55
CA GLY A 244 6.49 22.27 -23.14
C GLY A 244 6.70 22.42 -21.63
N LEU A 245 7.06 21.33 -20.95
CA LEU A 245 7.31 21.26 -19.52
C LEU A 245 8.81 21.24 -19.21
N GLU A 246 9.21 21.78 -18.06
CA GLU A 246 10.54 21.53 -17.51
C GLU A 246 10.69 20.04 -17.14
N HIS A 247 11.89 19.46 -17.26
CA HIS A 247 12.12 18.02 -17.08
C HIS A 247 11.64 17.49 -15.73
N GLY A 248 11.94 18.20 -14.64
CA GLY A 248 11.45 17.85 -13.30
C GLY A 248 9.92 17.87 -13.17
N GLN A 249 9.24 18.82 -13.82
CA GLN A 249 7.78 18.86 -13.88
C GLN A 249 7.22 17.74 -14.76
N GLY A 250 7.91 17.44 -15.87
CA GLY A 250 7.60 16.33 -16.76
C GLY A 250 7.63 14.98 -16.06
N LEU A 251 8.57 14.76 -15.13
CA LEU A 251 8.63 13.54 -14.32
C LEU A 251 7.35 13.35 -13.49
N PHE A 252 6.90 14.39 -12.78
CA PHE A 252 5.67 14.33 -11.99
C PHE A 252 4.44 14.18 -12.88
N ALA A 253 4.34 14.96 -13.96
CA ALA A 253 3.20 14.90 -14.88
C ALA A 253 3.08 13.53 -15.57
N ARG A 254 4.20 12.94 -15.99
CA ARG A 254 4.22 11.59 -16.60
C ARG A 254 3.90 10.51 -15.56
N THR A 255 4.36 10.65 -14.32
CA THR A 255 3.95 9.77 -13.22
C THR A 255 2.42 9.80 -13.05
N ALA A 256 1.84 10.99 -12.94
CA ALA A 256 0.39 11.16 -12.79
C ALA A 256 -0.37 10.52 -13.97
N ALA A 257 0.08 10.74 -15.20
CA ALA A 257 -0.54 10.15 -16.39
C ALA A 257 -0.49 8.61 -16.43
N VAL A 258 0.51 7.98 -15.79
CA VAL A 258 0.55 6.52 -15.62
C VAL A 258 -0.41 6.09 -14.53
N LEU A 259 -0.44 6.77 -13.39
CA LEU A 259 -1.32 6.42 -12.27
C LEU A 259 -2.80 6.67 -12.57
N ASP A 260 -3.14 7.62 -13.44
CA ASP A 260 -4.50 7.83 -13.95
C ASP A 260 -5.06 6.61 -14.70
N GLN A 261 -4.19 5.68 -15.13
CA GLN A 261 -4.59 4.41 -15.77
C GLN A 261 -4.85 3.30 -14.74
N LEU A 262 -4.55 3.54 -13.46
CA LEU A 262 -4.81 2.58 -12.39
C LEU A 262 -6.31 2.28 -12.35
N PRO A 263 -6.73 1.02 -12.55
CA PRO A 263 -8.14 0.69 -12.60
C PRO A 263 -8.82 1.13 -11.30
N ASP A 264 -9.91 1.89 -11.41
CA ASP A 264 -10.85 2.07 -10.32
C ASP A 264 -11.29 0.66 -9.87
N HIS A 265 -10.86 0.24 -8.68
CA HIS A 265 -11.21 -1.07 -8.12
C HIS A 265 -12.68 -1.12 -7.64
N VAL A 266 -13.61 -0.70 -8.52
CA VAL A 266 -15.04 -0.95 -8.40
C VAL A 266 -15.38 -2.12 -9.31
N ALA A 267 -15.03 -3.33 -8.87
CA ALA A 267 -15.60 -4.58 -9.37
C ALA A 267 -15.70 -5.60 -8.23
#